data_AF-A0A800KU68-F1
#
_entry.id   AF-A0A800KU68-F1
#
_cell.length_a   1.000
_cell.length_b   1.000
_cell.length_c   1.000
_cell.angle_alpha   90.00
_cell.angle_beta   90.00
_cell.angle_gamma   90.00
#
_symmetry.space_group_name_H-M   'P 1'
#
loop_
_entity.id
_entity.type
_entity.pdbx_description
1 polymer ?
#
loop_
_entity_poly.entity_id
_entity_poly.type
_entity_poly.pdbx_seq_one_letter_code
_entity_poly.pdbx_strand_id
1 'polypeptide(L)'
;MAKIIGIDLGTTNSCVAVLENGAGRVIENSEGARTTPSIVAFTGNDEVLVGQSAKRQAVTNPENTLFAIKRLIGRRFKDDVVQKDIKMVPYNIVEADNGDAWVECHGNKMAAPEISSRILMKLKKDAEAFLGETVTEAVITVPAYFNDSQRQATKDAGRIAGLDVKRIINEPTAAALAYGMDKPKGDSIIAVYDLGGGTFDVSIIEIAEIEGEHQFEVLATNGDTFLGGEDFDLRIIDFLADEFKKDNGVDLHNDPLALQRLKEAA
;
A
#
# COMPACT_ATOMS: atom_id res chain seq x y z
N MET A 1 -20.47 1.74 -21.01
CA MET A 1 -19.73 2.56 -20.03
C MET A 1 -18.57 1.70 -19.58
N ALA A 2 -17.34 2.21 -19.61
CA ALA A 2 -16.19 1.48 -19.09
C ALA A 2 -16.44 1.15 -17.60
N LYS A 3 -16.10 -0.08 -17.17
CA LYS A 3 -16.26 -0.45 -15.76
C LYS A 3 -15.36 0.40 -14.86
N ILE A 4 -15.89 0.85 -13.73
CA ILE A 4 -15.11 1.46 -12.64
C ILE A 4 -14.50 0.32 -11.82
N ILE A 5 -13.18 0.33 -11.65
CA ILE A 5 -12.48 -0.67 -10.81
C ILE A 5 -12.32 -0.17 -9.38
N GLY A 6 -12.37 -1.08 -8.41
CA GLY A 6 -12.00 -0.82 -7.02
C GLY A 6 -10.56 -1.27 -6.79
N ILE A 7 -9.70 -0.37 -6.32
CA ILE A 7 -8.30 -0.66 -6.03
C ILE A 7 -8.05 -0.48 -4.54
N ASP A 8 -7.63 -1.55 -3.89
CA ASP A 8 -6.95 -1.47 -2.61
C ASP A 8 -5.46 -1.20 -2.84
N LEU A 9 -4.98 -0.01 -2.51
CA LEU A 9 -3.58 0.37 -2.62
C LEU A 9 -2.91 0.24 -1.25
N GLY A 10 -2.48 -0.96 -0.87
CA GLY A 10 -1.89 -1.20 0.44
C GLY A 10 -0.39 -0.92 0.53
N THR A 11 0.13 -0.86 1.76
CA THR A 11 1.57 -0.63 2.04
C THR A 11 2.45 -1.77 1.51
N THR A 12 2.01 -3.01 1.70
CA THR A 12 2.78 -4.22 1.35
C THR A 12 2.22 -4.93 0.13
N ASN A 13 0.89 -4.98 0.00
CA ASN A 13 0.19 -5.60 -1.12
C ASN A 13 -0.94 -4.70 -1.58
N SER A 14 -1.26 -4.78 -2.85
CA SER A 14 -2.43 -4.14 -3.46
C SER A 14 -3.33 -5.18 -4.09
N CYS A 15 -4.62 -4.85 -4.19
CA CYS A 15 -5.65 -5.71 -4.75
C CYS A 15 -6.54 -4.89 -5.70
N VAL A 16 -7.07 -5.53 -6.73
CA VAL A 16 -8.02 -4.89 -7.65
C VAL A 16 -9.24 -5.78 -7.84
N ALA A 17 -10.41 -5.16 -7.81
CA ALA A 17 -11.69 -5.82 -7.94
C ALA A 17 -12.63 -5.06 -8.90
N VAL A 18 -13.60 -5.79 -9.43
CA VAL A 18 -14.70 -5.26 -10.25
C VAL A 18 -16.02 -5.70 -9.65
N LEU A 19 -17.08 -4.94 -9.89
CA LEU A 19 -18.44 -5.37 -9.57
C LEU A 19 -18.99 -6.20 -10.74
N GLU A 20 -19.34 -7.47 -10.49
CA GLU A 20 -20.00 -8.36 -11.45
C GLU A 20 -21.27 -8.94 -10.85
N ASN A 21 -22.40 -8.75 -11.53
CA ASN A 21 -23.71 -9.28 -11.09
C ASN A 21 -24.09 -8.92 -9.64
N GLY A 22 -23.71 -7.71 -9.20
CA GLY A 22 -23.98 -7.23 -7.85
C GLY A 22 -23.03 -7.76 -6.78
N ALA A 23 -22.00 -8.54 -7.13
CA ALA A 23 -20.98 -9.02 -6.21
C ALA A 23 -19.59 -8.50 -6.58
N GLY A 24 -18.77 -8.18 -5.57
CA GLY A 24 -17.37 -7.81 -5.78
C GLY A 24 -16.55 -9.04 -6.18
N ARG A 25 -15.84 -8.96 -7.30
CA ARG A 25 -14.92 -10.00 -7.78
C ARG A 25 -13.50 -9.46 -7.82
N VAL A 26 -12.62 -10.08 -7.03
CA VAL A 26 -11.17 -9.84 -7.09
C VAL A 26 -10.60 -10.41 -8.39
N ILE A 27 -9.74 -9.63 -9.04
CA ILE A 27 -9.07 -10.01 -10.29
C ILE A 27 -7.69 -10.60 -9.96
N GLU A 28 -7.35 -11.69 -10.65
CA GLU A 28 -6.00 -12.26 -10.61
C GLU A 28 -5.06 -11.44 -11.50
N ASN A 29 -3.87 -11.14 -11.00
CA ASN A 29 -2.84 -10.46 -11.78
C ASN A 29 -2.22 -11.38 -12.85
N SER A 30 -1.36 -10.82 -13.70
CA SER A 30 -0.60 -11.58 -14.71
C SER A 30 0.21 -12.76 -14.17
N GLU A 31 0.49 -12.79 -12.86
CA GLU A 31 1.21 -13.87 -12.18
C GLU A 31 0.29 -14.94 -11.55
N GLY A 32 -1.03 -14.81 -11.71
CA GLY A 32 -2.03 -15.73 -11.16
C GLY A 32 -2.34 -15.54 -9.66
N ALA A 33 -1.88 -14.43 -9.06
CA ALA A 33 -2.15 -14.09 -7.67
C ALA A 33 -3.27 -13.06 -7.57
N ARG A 34 -4.07 -13.13 -6.49
CA ARG A 34 -5.16 -12.17 -6.22
C ARG A 34 -4.71 -10.85 -5.60
N THR A 35 -3.45 -10.78 -5.22
CA THR A 35 -2.81 -9.57 -4.71
C THR A 35 -1.47 -9.39 -5.39
N THR A 36 -1.07 -8.14 -5.58
CA THR A 36 0.19 -7.74 -6.18
C THR A 36 1.04 -7.07 -5.10
N PRO A 37 2.30 -7.50 -4.86
CA PRO A 37 3.18 -6.78 -3.94
C PRO A 37 3.31 -5.29 -4.32
N SER A 38 3.23 -4.40 -3.33
CA SER A 38 3.38 -2.95 -3.50
C SER A 38 4.85 -2.56 -3.61
N ILE A 39 5.52 -3.16 -4.59
CA ILE A 39 6.97 -3.09 -4.79
C ILE A 39 7.25 -2.67 -6.23
N VAL A 40 8.14 -1.70 -6.41
CA VAL A 40 8.60 -1.18 -7.69
C VAL A 40 10.12 -1.27 -7.71
N ALA A 41 10.72 -1.77 -8.79
CA ALA A 41 12.17 -1.78 -8.92
C ALA A 41 12.61 -1.19 -10.25
N PHE A 42 13.69 -0.41 -10.21
CA PHE A 42 14.34 0.16 -11.38
C PHE A 42 15.62 -0.62 -11.67
N THR A 43 15.66 -1.30 -12.81
CA THR A 43 16.86 -2.04 -13.24
C THR A 43 17.85 -1.09 -13.93
N GLY A 44 19.09 -1.55 -14.12
CA GLY A 44 20.13 -0.78 -14.82
C GLY A 44 19.89 -0.56 -16.32
N ASN A 45 18.85 -1.17 -16.90
CA ASN A 45 18.48 -1.03 -18.32
C ASN A 45 17.24 -0.15 -18.52
N ASP A 46 16.91 0.72 -17.56
CA ASP A 46 15.70 1.55 -17.53
C ASP A 46 14.38 0.76 -17.52
N GLU A 47 14.43 -0.55 -17.26
CA GLU A 47 13.22 -1.37 -17.09
C GLU A 47 12.63 -1.17 -15.69
N VAL A 48 11.32 -0.93 -15.64
CA VAL A 48 10.55 -0.82 -14.40
C VAL A 48 9.83 -2.15 -14.12
N LEU A 49 10.19 -2.82 -13.03
CA LEU A 49 9.52 -4.01 -12.54
C LEU A 49 8.51 -3.62 -11.46
N VAL A 50 7.37 -4.30 -11.43
CA VAL A 50 6.31 -4.04 -10.42
C VAL A 50 5.74 -5.36 -9.93
N GLY A 51 5.49 -5.46 -8.62
CA GLY A 51 4.88 -6.65 -8.02
C GLY A 51 5.87 -7.77 -7.80
N GLN A 52 5.49 -8.99 -8.19
CA GLN A 52 6.29 -10.18 -7.87
C GLN A 52 7.66 -10.18 -8.56
N SER A 53 7.77 -9.62 -9.76
CA SER A 53 9.04 -9.47 -10.47
C SER A 53 10.00 -8.55 -9.72
N ALA A 54 9.51 -7.41 -9.23
CA ALA A 54 10.29 -6.49 -8.39
C ALA A 54 10.70 -7.16 -7.07
N LYS A 55 9.76 -7.86 -6.40
CA LYS A 55 10.02 -8.58 -5.15
C LYS A 55 11.17 -9.59 -5.28
N ARG A 56 11.19 -10.39 -6.36
CA ARG A 56 12.18 -11.47 -6.56
C ARG A 56 13.62 -10.98 -6.65
N GLN A 57 13.86 -9.77 -7.16
CA GLN A 57 15.19 -9.23 -7.35
C GLN A 57 15.64 -8.26 -6.24
N ALA A 58 14.79 -8.02 -5.23
CA ALA A 58 15.05 -7.06 -4.16
C ALA A 58 16.37 -7.34 -3.44
N VAL A 59 16.70 -8.61 -3.19
CA VAL A 59 17.95 -9.03 -2.53
C VAL A 59 19.21 -8.64 -3.29
N THR A 60 19.15 -8.58 -4.63
CA THR A 60 20.31 -8.24 -5.49
C THR A 60 20.34 -6.77 -5.92
N ASN A 61 19.27 -6.02 -5.68
CA ASN A 61 19.14 -4.61 -6.07
C ASN A 61 18.41 -3.79 -4.99
N PRO A 62 18.90 -3.80 -3.73
CA PRO A 62 18.15 -3.26 -2.61
C PRO A 62 17.94 -1.73 -2.70
N GLU A 63 18.95 -0.98 -3.18
CA GLU A 63 18.90 0.49 -3.27
C GLU A 63 17.92 1.02 -4.32
N ASN A 64 17.60 0.23 -5.36
CA ASN A 64 16.67 0.61 -6.43
C ASN A 64 15.38 -0.21 -6.42
N THR A 65 15.11 -0.90 -5.30
CA THR A 65 13.86 -1.63 -5.07
C THR A 65 13.07 -0.94 -3.97
N LEU A 66 11.99 -0.27 -4.39
CA LEU A 66 11.14 0.57 -3.57
C LEU A 66 9.94 -0.23 -3.07
N PHE A 67 9.73 -0.24 -1.77
CA PHE A 67 8.60 -0.87 -1.08
C PHE A 67 8.13 0.03 0.06
N ALA A 68 6.97 -0.25 0.66
CA ALA A 68 6.41 0.54 1.75
C ALA A 68 6.26 2.06 1.47
N ILE A 69 6.28 2.48 0.20
CA ILE A 69 6.19 3.89 -0.22
C ILE A 69 4.92 4.59 0.28
N LYS A 70 3.87 3.82 0.56
CA LYS A 70 2.65 4.35 1.21
C LYS A 70 2.93 5.00 2.58
N ARG A 71 4.00 4.62 3.28
CA ARG A 71 4.45 5.29 4.52
C ARG A 71 5.02 6.69 4.25
N LEU A 72 5.48 6.99 3.03
CA LEU A 72 6.06 8.29 2.64
C LEU A 72 5.07 9.23 1.94
N ILE A 73 4.01 8.69 1.33
CA ILE A 73 3.10 9.48 0.50
C ILE A 73 2.47 10.62 1.30
N GLY A 74 2.57 11.85 0.78
CA GLY A 74 2.03 13.06 1.42
C GLY A 74 2.71 13.47 2.74
N ARG A 75 3.93 12.99 3.02
CA ARG A 75 4.72 13.39 4.20
C ARG A 75 5.85 14.34 3.85
N ARG A 76 6.32 15.10 4.85
CA ARG A 76 7.50 15.95 4.73
C ARG A 76 8.75 15.15 5.08
N PHE A 77 9.86 15.46 4.43
CA PHE A 77 11.13 14.79 4.67
C PHE A 77 11.53 14.84 6.16
N LYS A 78 11.25 15.96 6.83
CA LYS A 78 11.63 16.21 8.23
C LYS A 78 10.66 15.63 9.26
N ASP A 79 9.58 14.97 8.85
CA ASP A 79 8.66 14.33 9.79
C ASP A 79 9.38 13.20 10.55
N ASP A 80 9.16 13.09 11.87
CA ASP A 80 9.83 12.10 12.72
C ASP A 80 9.67 10.66 12.20
N VAL A 81 8.51 10.35 11.64
CA VAL A 81 8.21 9.04 11.04
C VAL A 81 9.04 8.78 9.79
N VAL A 82 9.27 9.80 8.95
CA VAL A 82 10.14 9.67 7.75
C VAL A 82 11.60 9.53 8.17
N GLN A 83 12.03 10.24 9.22
CA GLN A 83 13.37 10.10 9.79
C GLN A 83 13.63 8.72 10.40
N LYS A 84 12.58 8.01 10.82
CA LYS A 84 12.68 6.59 11.20
C LYS A 84 12.79 5.70 9.97
N ASP A 85 11.91 5.88 8.98
CA ASP A 85 11.93 5.08 7.74
C ASP A 85 13.29 5.15 7.03
N ILE A 86 13.94 6.33 6.98
CA ILE A 86 15.30 6.52 6.43
C ILE A 86 16.32 5.51 6.97
N LYS A 87 16.16 5.08 8.23
CA LYS A 87 17.07 4.13 8.88
C LYS A 87 16.65 2.66 8.68
N MET A 88 15.43 2.44 8.20
CA MET A 88 14.80 1.11 8.08
C MET A 88 14.84 0.56 6.65
N VAL A 89 14.90 1.43 5.64
CA VAL A 89 14.85 1.02 4.24
C VAL A 89 16.24 1.11 3.59
N PRO A 90 16.53 0.23 2.61
CA PRO A 90 17.82 0.24 1.91
C PRO A 90 17.91 1.28 0.79
N TYR A 91 16.78 1.81 0.31
CA TYR A 91 16.74 2.81 -0.74
C TYR A 91 16.85 4.23 -0.18
N ASN A 92 17.26 5.17 -1.02
CA ASN A 92 17.48 6.55 -0.60
C ASN A 92 16.17 7.33 -0.54
N ILE A 93 15.83 7.83 0.65
CA ILE A 93 14.78 8.84 0.85
C ILE A 93 15.46 10.20 0.94
N VAL A 94 14.96 11.18 0.18
CA VAL A 94 15.59 12.50 0.00
C VAL A 94 14.59 13.64 0.17
N GLU A 95 15.09 14.82 0.54
CA GLU A 95 14.30 16.05 0.60
C GLU A 95 14.12 16.61 -0.83
N ALA A 96 12.88 16.82 -1.23
CA ALA A 96 12.53 17.57 -2.43
C ALA A 96 12.67 19.08 -2.22
N ASP A 97 12.71 19.86 -3.31
CA ASP A 97 12.85 21.33 -3.25
C ASP A 97 11.74 22.01 -2.43
N ASN A 98 10.55 21.39 -2.37
CA ASN A 98 9.41 21.88 -1.59
C ASN A 98 9.35 21.33 -0.15
N GLY A 99 10.32 20.50 0.27
CA GLY A 99 10.41 19.86 1.58
C GLY A 99 9.70 18.50 1.71
N ASP A 100 9.08 17.99 0.64
CA ASP A 100 8.41 16.67 0.65
C ASP A 100 9.42 15.53 0.73
N ALA A 101 8.98 14.40 1.29
CA ALA A 101 9.73 13.15 1.29
C ALA A 101 9.65 12.49 -0.10
N TRP A 102 10.77 12.46 -0.81
CA TRP A 102 10.92 11.80 -2.11
C TRP A 102 11.87 10.61 -1.99
N VAL A 103 11.99 9.84 -3.07
CA VAL A 103 12.97 8.75 -3.18
C VAL A 103 13.92 9.02 -4.33
N GLU A 104 15.11 8.44 -4.29
CA GLU A 104 16.12 8.55 -5.34
C GLU A 104 16.58 7.17 -5.79
N CYS A 105 16.47 6.89 -7.09
CA CYS A 105 17.01 5.68 -7.73
C CYS A 105 17.87 6.09 -8.93
N HIS A 106 19.08 5.53 -9.05
CA HIS A 106 20.02 5.87 -10.13
C HIS A 106 20.25 7.39 -10.32
N GLY A 107 20.22 8.17 -9.23
CA GLY A 107 20.36 9.64 -9.26
C GLY A 107 19.11 10.41 -9.70
N ASN A 108 18.00 9.71 -9.96
CA ASN A 108 16.72 10.33 -10.32
C ASN A 108 15.83 10.45 -9.08
N LYS A 109 15.51 11.69 -8.69
CA LYS A 109 14.56 11.97 -7.61
C LYS A 109 13.13 11.84 -8.11
N MET A 110 12.30 11.07 -7.40
CA MET A 110 10.90 10.80 -7.74
C MET A 110 9.99 11.01 -6.53
N ALA A 111 8.81 11.55 -6.78
CA ALA A 111 7.80 11.74 -5.74
C ALA A 111 7.12 10.41 -5.37
N ALA A 112 6.73 10.23 -4.12
CA ALA A 112 6.00 9.03 -3.68
C ALA A 112 4.74 8.71 -4.53
N PRO A 113 3.90 9.70 -4.95
CA PRO A 113 2.79 9.45 -5.87
C PRO A 113 3.22 8.88 -7.23
N GLU A 114 4.39 9.26 -7.75
CA GLU A 114 4.90 8.73 -9.00
C GLU A 114 5.20 7.23 -8.86
N ILE A 115 5.81 6.82 -7.76
CA ILE A 115 6.11 5.41 -7.50
C ILE A 115 4.83 4.60 -7.30
N SER A 116 3.89 5.09 -6.48
CA SER A 116 2.58 4.45 -6.29
C SER A 116 1.79 4.36 -7.60
N SER A 117 1.96 5.31 -8.52
CA SER A 117 1.32 5.25 -9.84
C SER A 117 1.78 4.04 -10.66
N ARG A 118 3.02 3.57 -10.51
CA ARG A 118 3.52 2.36 -11.20
C ARG A 118 2.76 1.11 -10.74
N ILE A 119 2.43 1.03 -9.44
CA ILE A 119 1.60 -0.04 -8.87
C ILE A 119 0.17 0.04 -9.44
N LEU A 120 -0.41 1.24 -9.45
CA LEU A 120 -1.75 1.47 -10.00
C LEU A 120 -1.84 1.16 -11.50
N MET A 121 -0.81 1.49 -12.28
CA MET A 121 -0.72 1.14 -13.71
C MET A 121 -0.70 -0.37 -13.92
N LYS A 122 0.03 -1.13 -13.08
CA LYS A 122 0.01 -2.60 -13.14
C LYS A 122 -1.39 -3.15 -12.85
N LEU A 123 -2.03 -2.69 -11.76
CA LEU A 123 -3.39 -3.14 -11.39
C LEU A 123 -4.43 -2.80 -12.44
N LYS A 124 -4.33 -1.59 -13.03
CA LYS A 124 -5.14 -1.19 -14.18
C LYS A 124 -4.94 -2.15 -15.35
N LYS A 125 -3.69 -2.43 -15.73
CA LYS A 125 -3.36 -3.33 -16.85
C LYS A 125 -3.89 -4.75 -16.60
N ASP A 126 -3.76 -5.26 -15.37
CA ASP A 126 -4.29 -6.57 -14.99
C ASP A 126 -5.83 -6.60 -15.10
N ALA A 127 -6.51 -5.52 -14.68
CA ALA A 127 -7.95 -5.38 -14.85
C ALA A 127 -8.39 -5.26 -16.31
N GLU A 128 -7.66 -4.50 -17.14
CA GLU A 128 -7.92 -4.37 -18.59
C GLU A 128 -7.76 -5.72 -19.30
N ALA A 129 -6.72 -6.49 -18.96
CA ALA A 129 -6.50 -7.83 -19.51
C ALA A 129 -7.64 -8.80 -19.14
N PHE A 130 -8.15 -8.71 -17.92
CA PHE A 130 -9.29 -9.50 -17.46
C PHE A 130 -10.61 -9.10 -18.14
N LEU A 131 -10.86 -7.79 -18.29
CA LEU A 131 -12.11 -7.25 -18.84
C LEU A 131 -12.17 -7.27 -20.38
N GLY A 132 -11.01 -7.24 -21.05
CA GLY A 132 -10.93 -7.12 -22.51
C GLY A 132 -11.25 -5.72 -23.05
N GLU A 133 -11.26 -4.70 -22.18
CA GLU A 133 -11.52 -3.29 -22.53
C GLU A 133 -10.63 -2.34 -21.72
N THR A 134 -10.46 -1.10 -22.20
CA THR A 134 -9.71 -0.05 -21.49
C THR A 134 -10.44 0.40 -20.24
N VAL A 135 -9.69 0.57 -19.14
CA VAL A 135 -10.18 1.07 -17.86
C VAL A 135 -9.68 2.49 -17.63
N THR A 136 -10.60 3.42 -17.41
CA THR A 136 -10.26 4.85 -17.22
C THR A 136 -10.67 5.39 -15.87
N GLU A 137 -11.44 4.66 -15.08
CA GLU A 137 -12.06 5.18 -13.85
C GLU A 137 -11.83 4.21 -12.69
N ALA A 138 -11.56 4.76 -11.50
CA ALA A 138 -11.31 3.94 -10.31
C ALA A 138 -11.84 4.57 -9.01
N VAL A 139 -12.13 3.70 -8.05
CA VAL A 139 -12.21 4.01 -6.62
C VAL A 139 -10.93 3.47 -5.98
N ILE A 140 -10.22 4.31 -5.20
CA ILE A 140 -8.95 3.93 -4.57
C ILE A 140 -9.07 4.05 -3.05
N THR A 141 -8.59 3.04 -2.32
CA THR A 141 -8.58 3.03 -0.85
C THR A 141 -7.48 3.91 -0.27
N VAL A 142 -7.73 4.43 0.93
CA VAL A 142 -6.73 5.03 1.82
C VAL A 142 -7.05 4.68 3.27
N PRO A 143 -6.06 4.71 4.18
CA PRO A 143 -6.30 4.57 5.61
C PRO A 143 -7.30 5.63 6.10
N ALA A 144 -8.15 5.27 7.06
CA ALA A 144 -9.16 6.20 7.57
C ALA A 144 -8.51 7.45 8.17
N TYR A 145 -7.36 7.27 8.82
CA TYR A 145 -6.63 8.34 9.48
C TYR A 145 -5.68 9.14 8.56
N PHE A 146 -5.70 8.92 7.25
CA PHE A 146 -4.95 9.76 6.31
C PHE A 146 -5.44 11.21 6.33
N ASN A 147 -4.48 12.14 6.41
CA ASN A 147 -4.74 13.58 6.32
C ASN A 147 -4.97 14.06 4.88
N ASP A 148 -5.31 15.33 4.71
CA ASP A 148 -5.62 15.93 3.40
C ASP A 148 -4.47 15.81 2.38
N SER A 149 -3.22 15.99 2.82
CA SER A 149 -2.05 15.88 1.95
C SER A 149 -1.86 14.46 1.44
N GLN A 150 -1.99 13.46 2.32
CA GLN A 150 -1.85 12.05 1.95
C GLN A 150 -2.98 11.58 1.03
N ARG A 151 -4.22 12.03 1.28
CA ARG A 151 -5.38 11.77 0.40
C ARG A 151 -5.19 12.38 -0.98
N GLN A 152 -4.73 13.64 -1.03
CA GLN A 152 -4.50 14.34 -2.30
C GLN A 152 -3.37 13.67 -3.08
N ALA A 153 -2.26 13.35 -2.42
CA ALA A 153 -1.12 12.65 -3.02
C ALA A 153 -1.51 11.26 -3.58
N THR A 154 -2.37 10.51 -2.89
CA THR A 154 -2.90 9.22 -3.38
C THR A 154 -3.81 9.42 -4.59
N LYS A 155 -4.65 10.46 -4.59
CA LYS A 155 -5.47 10.84 -5.75
C LYS A 155 -4.61 11.21 -6.96
N ASP A 156 -3.50 11.91 -6.73
CA ASP A 156 -2.55 12.28 -7.77
C ASP A 156 -1.81 11.05 -8.34
N ALA A 157 -1.47 10.06 -7.51
CA ALA A 157 -0.95 8.78 -7.99
C ALA A 157 -1.91 8.11 -8.98
N GLY A 158 -3.22 8.11 -8.69
CA GLY A 158 -4.26 7.62 -9.60
C GLY A 158 -4.31 8.39 -10.92
N ARG A 159 -4.24 9.72 -10.87
CA ARG A 159 -4.19 10.57 -12.08
C ARG A 159 -2.96 10.28 -12.93
N ILE A 160 -1.79 10.16 -12.33
CA ILE A 160 -0.53 9.82 -13.02
C ILE A 160 -0.64 8.44 -13.69
N ALA A 161 -1.34 7.50 -13.06
CA ALA A 161 -1.62 6.18 -13.63
C ALA A 161 -2.67 6.17 -14.77
N GLY A 162 -3.21 7.34 -15.14
CA GLY A 162 -4.24 7.46 -16.16
C GLY A 162 -5.61 6.93 -15.69
N LEU A 163 -5.93 7.13 -14.42
CA LEU A 163 -7.24 6.83 -13.82
C LEU A 163 -7.91 8.14 -13.37
N ASP A 164 -9.17 8.32 -13.77
CA ASP A 164 -10.07 9.29 -13.17
C ASP A 164 -10.57 8.74 -11.83
N VAL A 165 -10.02 9.28 -10.74
CA VAL A 165 -10.32 8.84 -9.37
C VAL A 165 -11.67 9.39 -8.94
N LYS A 166 -12.73 8.58 -9.11
CA LYS A 166 -14.12 8.94 -8.78
C LYS A 166 -14.35 9.09 -7.30
N ARG A 167 -13.64 8.29 -6.49
CA ARG A 167 -13.73 8.33 -5.03
C ARG A 167 -12.41 7.87 -4.41
N ILE A 168 -12.01 8.59 -3.36
CA ILE A 168 -11.09 8.06 -2.35
C ILE A 168 -11.98 7.54 -1.23
N ILE A 169 -11.86 6.25 -0.89
CA ILE A 169 -12.65 5.60 0.15
C ILE A 169 -11.73 5.17 1.31
N ASN A 170 -12.24 5.26 2.53
CA ASN A 170 -11.50 4.76 3.68
C ASN A 170 -11.50 3.22 3.67
N GLU A 171 -10.35 2.62 3.94
CA GLU A 171 -10.15 1.17 4.05
C GLU A 171 -11.20 0.48 4.93
N PRO A 172 -11.42 0.88 6.20
CA PRO A 172 -12.40 0.23 7.04
C PRO A 172 -13.84 0.41 6.54
N THR A 173 -14.15 1.51 5.84
CA THR A 173 -15.45 1.70 5.19
C THR A 173 -15.62 0.75 4.00
N ALA A 174 -14.58 0.55 3.19
CA ALA A 174 -14.62 -0.42 2.10
C ALA A 174 -14.78 -1.86 2.63
N ALA A 175 -14.11 -2.20 3.73
CA ALA A 175 -14.28 -3.49 4.40
C ALA A 175 -15.70 -3.68 4.96
N ALA A 176 -16.28 -2.64 5.56
CA ALA A 176 -17.66 -2.67 6.05
C ALA A 176 -18.67 -2.85 4.90
N LEU A 177 -18.47 -2.17 3.76
CA LEU A 177 -19.29 -2.37 2.57
C LEU A 177 -19.23 -3.82 2.09
N ALA A 178 -18.02 -4.38 1.98
CA ALA A 178 -17.85 -5.78 1.58
C ALA A 178 -18.52 -6.75 2.57
N TYR A 179 -18.41 -6.48 3.88
CA TYR A 179 -19.07 -7.26 4.93
C TYR A 179 -20.60 -7.18 4.84
N GLY A 180 -21.14 -5.98 4.65
CA GLY A 180 -22.59 -5.71 4.63
C GLY A 180 -23.32 -6.30 3.43
N MET A 181 -22.64 -6.50 2.29
CA MET A 181 -23.26 -7.06 1.08
C MET A 181 -23.77 -8.51 1.24
N ASP A 182 -23.13 -9.31 2.10
CA ASP A 182 -23.43 -10.74 2.27
C ASP A 182 -24.20 -11.05 3.57
N LYS A 183 -24.47 -10.05 4.42
CA LYS A 183 -24.99 -10.26 5.78
C LYS A 183 -26.51 -10.12 5.87
N PRO A 184 -27.15 -10.86 6.80
CA PRO A 184 -28.60 -10.83 6.94
C PRO A 184 -29.10 -9.47 7.42
N LYS A 185 -30.36 -9.20 7.04
CA LYS A 185 -31.14 -7.98 7.31
C LYS A 185 -31.16 -7.54 8.77
N GLY A 186 -31.24 -6.23 8.98
CA GLY A 186 -31.36 -5.59 10.28
C GLY A 186 -30.17 -4.71 10.69
N ASP A 187 -30.45 -3.80 11.63
CA ASP A 187 -29.46 -2.84 12.12
C ASP A 187 -28.37 -3.54 12.93
N SER A 188 -27.12 -3.16 12.68
CA SER A 188 -25.97 -3.70 13.40
C SER A 188 -24.89 -2.64 13.58
N ILE A 189 -24.12 -2.79 14.66
CA ILE A 189 -22.93 -1.98 14.89
C ILE A 189 -21.74 -2.93 14.86
N ILE A 190 -20.77 -2.62 14.00
CA ILE A 190 -19.55 -3.40 13.85
C ILE A 190 -18.33 -2.57 14.24
N ALA A 191 -17.29 -3.26 14.70
CA ALA A 191 -15.95 -2.70 14.81
C ALA A 191 -15.08 -3.32 13.72
N VAL A 192 -14.54 -2.48 12.84
CA VAL A 192 -13.54 -2.88 11.85
C VAL A 192 -12.17 -2.57 12.45
N TYR A 193 -11.41 -3.62 12.73
CA TYR A 193 -10.01 -3.55 13.16
C TYR A 193 -9.12 -3.94 11.99
N ASP A 194 -8.38 -2.99 11.45
CA ASP A 194 -7.53 -3.17 10.28
C ASP A 194 -6.06 -2.89 10.66
N LEU A 195 -5.24 -3.93 10.69
CA LEU A 195 -3.81 -3.85 10.97
C LEU A 195 -3.05 -4.39 9.77
N GLY A 196 -2.61 -3.47 8.91
CA GLY A 196 -1.89 -3.78 7.69
C GLY A 196 -0.38 -3.80 7.86
N GLY A 197 0.33 -3.71 6.74
CA GLY A 197 1.80 -3.68 6.72
C GLY A 197 2.43 -2.41 7.30
N GLY A 198 1.72 -1.28 7.33
CA GLY A 198 2.29 -0.04 7.89
C GLY A 198 1.29 0.94 8.47
N THR A 199 0.02 0.56 8.51
CA THR A 199 -1.05 1.38 9.08
C THR A 199 -1.97 0.51 9.91
N PHE A 200 -2.49 1.11 10.97
CA PHE A 200 -3.49 0.56 11.85
C PHE A 200 -4.69 1.51 11.87
N ASP A 201 -5.88 1.00 11.61
CA ASP A 201 -7.14 1.72 11.75
C ASP A 201 -8.13 0.90 12.59
N VAL A 202 -8.93 1.60 13.39
CA VAL A 202 -10.12 1.05 14.02
C VAL A 202 -11.30 1.99 13.78
N SER A 203 -12.39 1.45 13.23
CA SER A 203 -13.63 2.20 13.01
C SER A 203 -14.82 1.47 13.62
N ILE A 204 -15.69 2.23 14.29
CA ILE A 204 -17.01 1.77 14.72
C ILE A 204 -18.01 2.23 13.67
N ILE A 205 -18.70 1.29 13.05
CA ILE A 205 -19.57 1.54 11.90
C ILE A 205 -20.95 0.97 12.21
N GLU A 206 -21.96 1.82 12.12
CA GLU A 206 -23.36 1.42 12.14
C GLU A 206 -23.79 1.09 10.71
N ILE A 207 -24.44 -0.07 10.56
CA ILE A 207 -25.06 -0.54 9.34
C ILE A 207 -26.56 -0.59 9.62
N ALA A 208 -27.31 0.36 9.07
CA ALA A 208 -28.76 0.46 9.21
C ALA A 208 -29.46 0.02 7.92
N GLU A 209 -30.61 -0.66 8.01
CA GLU A 209 -31.46 -0.97 6.85
C GLU A 209 -32.59 0.05 6.76
N ILE A 210 -32.46 1.02 5.86
CA ILE A 210 -33.45 2.08 5.64
C ILE A 210 -34.06 1.89 4.25
N GLU A 211 -35.37 1.70 4.20
CA GLU A 211 -36.13 1.51 2.94
C GLU A 211 -35.64 0.32 2.09
N GLY A 212 -35.02 -0.69 2.71
CA GLY A 212 -34.46 -1.86 2.02
C GLY A 212 -33.07 -1.64 1.42
N GLU A 213 -32.43 -0.51 1.72
CA GLU A 213 -31.04 -0.21 1.39
C GLU A 213 -30.18 -0.17 2.67
N HIS A 214 -28.94 -0.66 2.58
CA HIS A 214 -27.98 -0.55 3.67
C HIS A 214 -27.32 0.83 3.68
N GLN A 215 -27.49 1.57 4.78
CA GLN A 215 -26.75 2.78 5.07
C GLN A 215 -25.60 2.47 6.02
N PHE A 216 -24.43 3.04 5.73
CA PHE A 216 -23.21 2.83 6.51
C PHE A 216 -22.78 4.16 7.11
N GLU A 217 -22.83 4.27 8.44
CA GLU A 217 -22.41 5.46 9.17
C GLU A 217 -21.18 5.16 10.03
N VAL A 218 -20.11 5.92 9.84
CA VAL A 218 -18.91 5.80 10.67
C VAL A 218 -19.13 6.64 11.93
N LEU A 219 -19.41 5.96 13.05
CA LEU A 219 -19.67 6.61 14.34
C LEU A 219 -18.39 7.16 14.98
N ALA A 220 -17.29 6.41 14.85
CA ALA A 220 -15.98 6.80 15.36
C ALA A 220 -14.87 6.14 14.55
N THR A 221 -13.74 6.82 14.43
CA THR A 221 -12.52 6.24 13.85
C THR A 221 -11.30 6.72 14.61
N ASN A 222 -10.32 5.84 14.76
CA ASN A 222 -9.00 6.14 15.33
C ASN A 222 -7.97 5.23 14.67
N GLY A 223 -6.69 5.46 14.91
CA GLY A 223 -5.63 4.66 14.30
C GLY A 223 -4.24 5.25 14.46
N ASP A 224 -3.28 4.59 13.82
CA ASP A 224 -1.91 5.04 13.66
C ASP A 224 -1.45 4.76 12.23
N THR A 225 -1.09 5.82 11.50
CA THR A 225 -0.64 5.74 10.10
C THR A 225 0.83 5.31 9.96
N PHE A 226 1.47 4.92 11.05
CA PHE A 226 2.86 4.46 11.13
C PHE A 226 3.00 3.29 12.11
N LEU A 227 2.06 2.35 12.06
CA LEU A 227 2.07 1.12 12.85
C LEU A 227 1.55 -0.02 11.98
N GLY A 228 2.34 -1.06 11.76
CA GLY A 228 1.92 -2.25 11.04
C GLY A 228 3.00 -3.32 10.98
N GLY A 229 2.82 -4.32 10.13
CA GLY A 229 3.73 -5.46 9.97
C GLY A 229 5.22 -5.10 9.82
N GLU A 230 5.56 -4.02 9.12
CA GLU A 230 6.97 -3.58 8.99
C GLU A 230 7.63 -3.25 10.34
N ASP A 231 6.85 -2.77 11.31
CA ASP A 231 7.33 -2.48 12.66
C ASP A 231 7.51 -3.78 13.47
N PHE A 232 6.75 -4.83 13.16
CA PHE A 232 6.89 -6.16 13.77
C PHE A 232 8.12 -6.86 13.21
N ASP A 233 8.29 -6.83 11.88
CA ASP A 233 9.47 -7.36 11.18
C ASP A 233 10.74 -6.74 11.75
N LEU A 234 10.76 -5.41 11.95
CA LEU A 234 11.91 -4.72 12.53
C LEU A 234 12.26 -5.26 13.94
N ARG A 235 11.27 -5.50 14.80
CA ARG A 235 11.52 -6.04 16.14
C ARG A 235 12.11 -7.45 16.09
N ILE A 236 11.69 -8.27 15.13
CA ILE A 236 12.23 -9.62 14.94
C ILE A 236 13.66 -9.53 14.39
N ILE A 237 13.90 -8.67 13.40
CA ILE A 237 15.23 -8.42 12.81
C ILE A 237 16.22 -7.97 13.90
N ASP A 238 15.86 -6.95 14.69
CA ASP A 238 16.70 -6.43 15.77
C ASP A 238 17.07 -7.54 16.77
N PHE A 239 16.07 -8.35 17.17
CA PHE A 239 16.29 -9.49 18.06
C PHE A 239 17.25 -10.52 17.46
N LEU A 240 17.03 -10.93 16.20
CA LEU A 240 17.88 -11.93 15.54
C LEU A 240 19.30 -11.42 15.31
N ALA A 241 19.47 -10.15 14.95
CA ALA A 241 20.77 -9.53 14.77
C ALA A 241 21.54 -9.42 16.10
N ASP A 242 20.86 -9.05 17.19
CA ASP A 242 21.44 -9.00 18.52
C ASP A 242 21.87 -10.38 19.03
N GLU A 243 21.05 -11.42 18.85
CA GLU A 243 21.42 -12.80 19.21
C GLU A 243 22.59 -13.29 18.36
N PHE A 244 22.58 -13.04 17.05
CA PHE A 244 23.68 -13.43 16.17
C PHE A 244 25.01 -12.76 16.58
N LYS A 245 24.96 -11.49 16.99
CA LYS A 245 26.11 -10.75 17.50
C LYS A 245 26.63 -11.33 18.81
N LYS A 246 25.74 -11.75 19.72
CA LYS A 246 26.16 -12.42 20.97
C LYS A 246 26.85 -13.75 20.70
N ASP A 247 26.29 -14.55 19.80
CA ASP A 247 26.78 -15.91 19.53
C ASP A 247 28.03 -15.94 18.65
N ASN A 248 28.16 -15.00 17.70
CA ASN A 248 29.20 -15.02 16.65
C ASN A 248 30.13 -13.81 16.69
N GLY A 249 29.84 -12.78 17.49
CA GLY A 249 30.65 -11.55 17.56
C GLY A 249 30.53 -10.62 16.35
N VAL A 250 29.64 -10.93 15.40
CA VAL A 250 29.47 -10.17 14.15
C VAL A 250 28.15 -9.40 14.20
N ASP A 251 28.22 -8.10 13.92
CA ASP A 251 27.05 -7.23 13.88
C ASP A 251 26.47 -7.14 12.46
N LEU A 252 25.34 -7.81 12.24
CA LEU A 252 24.69 -7.87 10.93
C LEU A 252 24.16 -6.52 10.44
N HIS A 253 23.94 -5.55 11.34
CA HIS A 253 23.43 -4.22 10.95
C HIS A 253 24.36 -3.46 10.00
N ASN A 254 25.64 -3.85 9.94
CA ASN A 254 26.63 -3.22 9.08
C ASN A 254 26.74 -3.87 7.69
N ASP A 255 25.98 -4.94 7.42
CA ASP A 255 25.97 -5.65 6.13
C ASP A 255 24.56 -5.55 5.50
N PRO A 256 24.36 -4.65 4.51
CA PRO A 256 23.08 -4.46 3.86
C PRO A 256 22.53 -5.73 3.19
N LEU A 257 23.40 -6.60 2.65
CA LEU A 257 22.98 -7.84 2.02
C LEU A 257 22.51 -8.86 3.07
N ALA A 258 23.21 -8.93 4.20
CA ALA A 258 22.79 -9.78 5.32
C ALA A 258 21.46 -9.30 5.92
N LEU A 259 21.29 -7.99 6.14
CA LEU A 259 20.04 -7.41 6.62
C LEU A 259 18.87 -7.69 5.69
N GLN A 260 19.06 -7.54 4.37
CA GLN A 260 18.00 -7.83 3.41
C GLN A 260 17.58 -9.31 3.44
N ARG A 261 18.54 -10.23 3.57
CA ARG A 261 18.24 -11.67 3.73
C ARG A 261 17.59 -11.98 5.07
N LEU A 262 17.98 -11.27 6.14
CA LEU A 262 17.38 -11.42 7.46
C LEU A 262 15.94 -10.93 7.45
N LYS A 263 15.65 -9.82 6.78
CA LYS A 263 14.29 -9.30 6.58
C LYS A 263 13.40 -10.26 5.80
N GLU A 264 13.93 -10.96 4.80
CA GLU A 264 13.15 -11.99 4.08
C GLU A 264 12.90 -13.26 4.91
N ALA A 265 13.72 -13.52 5.92
CA ALA A 265 13.63 -14.70 6.78
C ALA A 265 12.80 -14.48 8.05
N ALA A 266 12.75 -13.24 8.55
CA ALA A 266 11.91 -12.78 9.65
C ALA A 266 10.42 -12.80 9.25
#